data_AF-A0A5C8UN90-F1
#
_entry.id   AF-A0A5C8UN90-F1
#
_cell.length_a   1.000
_cell.length_b   1.000
_cell.length_c   1.000
_cell.angle_alpha   90.00
_cell.angle_beta   90.00
_cell.angle_gamma   90.00
#
_symmetry.space_group_name_H-M   'P 1'
#
loop_
_entity.id
_entity.type
_entity.pdbx_description
1 polymer ?
#
loop_
_entity_poly.entity_id
_entity_poly.type
_entity_poly.pdbx_seq_one_letter_code
_entity_poly.pdbx_strand_id
1 'polypeptide(L)'
;MTLQTLANAALILILVGWIGIRQLTWRPILVGRMWRLPIVFAAIGLFALSGSHGASSVTAVDAALLSLELVVSLGVGAAMGALATIRPLSSGDGAPDAPRFESRTGWVGLALWFVFIGVRVGIDVWAGALGSHLAASTGVIFVMVAANRVARTAVIGLRVSRLATVAPVPAGAR
;
A
#
# COMPACT_ATOMS: atom_id res chain seq x y z
N MET A 1 6.90 -30.70 9.14
CA MET A 1 6.47 -29.29 9.20
C MET A 1 6.56 -28.81 10.64
N THR A 2 7.09 -27.61 10.89
CA THR A 2 7.25 -27.12 12.28
C THR A 2 6.02 -26.33 12.72
N LEU A 3 5.76 -26.26 14.04
CA LEU A 3 4.67 -25.45 14.60
C LEU A 3 4.76 -23.98 14.15
N GLN A 4 5.99 -23.48 14.01
CA GLN A 4 6.28 -22.15 13.46
C GLN A 4 5.82 -21.99 12.01
N THR A 5 5.99 -23.01 11.15
CA THR A 5 5.52 -22.96 9.75
C THR A 5 3.99 -22.88 9.69
N LEU A 6 3.31 -23.67 10.51
CA LEU A 6 1.84 -23.68 10.61
C LEU A 6 1.30 -22.34 11.13
N ALA A 7 1.93 -21.78 12.18
CA ALA A 7 1.55 -20.48 12.73
C ALA A 7 1.73 -19.34 11.72
N ASN A 8 2.85 -19.32 10.99
CA ASN A 8 3.10 -18.33 9.94
C ASN A 8 2.09 -18.44 8.80
N ALA A 9 1.79 -19.66 8.33
CA ALA A 9 0.79 -19.89 7.30
C ALA A 9 -0.60 -19.38 7.73
N ALA A 10 -1.02 -19.68 8.97
CA ALA A 10 -2.29 -19.19 9.51
C ALA A 10 -2.34 -17.65 9.60
N LEU A 11 -1.25 -17.01 10.06
CA LEU A 11 -1.14 -15.55 10.10
C LEU A 11 -1.25 -14.91 8.72
N ILE A 12 -0.58 -15.48 7.72
CA ILE A 12 -0.67 -15.01 6.33
C ILE A 12 -2.11 -15.12 5.82
N LEU A 13 -2.79 -16.25 6.05
CA LEU A 13 -4.18 -16.44 5.64
C LEU A 13 -5.13 -15.44 6.31
N ILE A 14 -4.97 -15.19 7.61
CA ILE A 14 -5.76 -14.19 8.35
C ILE A 14 -5.51 -12.79 7.77
N LEU A 15 -4.24 -12.43 7.53
CA LEU A 15 -3.87 -11.14 6.96
C LEU A 15 -4.47 -10.95 5.57
N VAL A 16 -4.37 -11.95 4.70
CA VAL A 16 -4.93 -11.95 3.34
C VAL A 16 -6.45 -11.84 3.39
N GLY A 17 -7.12 -12.60 4.25
CA GLY A 17 -8.57 -12.54 4.42
C GLY A 17 -9.03 -11.16 4.90
N TRP A 18 -8.33 -10.59 5.88
CA TRP A 18 -8.59 -9.24 6.37
C TRP A 18 -8.39 -8.17 5.29
N ILE A 19 -7.30 -8.26 4.51
CA ILE A 19 -7.05 -7.37 3.36
C ILE A 19 -8.18 -7.52 2.32
N GLY A 20 -8.61 -8.75 2.04
CA GLY A 20 -9.73 -9.06 1.14
C GLY A 20 -11.00 -8.33 1.56
N ILE A 21 -11.42 -8.51 2.82
CA ILE A 21 -12.60 -7.82 3.38
C ILE A 21 -12.44 -6.30 3.25
N ARG A 22 -11.26 -5.75 3.54
CA ARG A 22 -11.01 -4.30 3.42
C ARG A 22 -11.08 -3.78 1.99
N GLN A 23 -10.66 -4.56 1.00
CA GLN A 23 -10.64 -4.16 -0.43
C GLN A 23 -12.01 -4.29 -1.09
N LEU A 24 -12.85 -5.20 -0.60
CA LEU A 24 -14.21 -5.45 -1.08
C LEU A 24 -15.27 -4.56 -0.42
N THR A 25 -14.94 -3.96 0.73
CA THR A 25 -15.83 -3.03 1.43
C THR A 25 -15.69 -1.61 0.88
N TRP A 26 -16.81 -0.91 0.75
CA TRP A 26 -16.82 0.53 0.48
C TRP A 26 -16.27 1.26 1.70
N ARG A 27 -15.32 2.16 1.48
CA ARG A 27 -14.70 2.93 2.56
C ARG A 27 -14.71 4.42 2.25
N PRO A 28 -15.06 5.27 3.23
CA PRO A 28 -15.02 6.71 3.06
C PRO A 28 -13.59 7.17 2.79
N ILE A 29 -13.44 8.08 1.82
CA ILE A 29 -12.18 8.66 1.42
C ILE A 29 -11.94 9.91 2.26
N LEU A 30 -10.98 9.83 3.16
CA LEU A 30 -10.44 10.98 3.90
C LEU A 30 -8.96 11.10 3.56
N VAL A 31 -8.64 11.88 2.52
CA VAL A 31 -7.29 11.96 1.94
C VAL A 31 -6.24 12.27 3.02
N GLY A 32 -6.52 13.21 3.92
CA GLY A 32 -5.61 13.53 5.03
C GLY A 32 -5.34 12.36 5.99
N ARG A 33 -6.32 11.48 6.22
CA ARG A 33 -6.13 10.28 7.08
C ARG A 33 -5.44 9.16 6.32
N MET A 34 -5.58 9.08 5.00
CA MET A 34 -4.93 8.06 4.17
C MET A 34 -3.41 8.18 4.17
N TRP A 35 -2.86 9.40 4.32
CA TRP A 35 -1.42 9.64 4.37
C TRP A 35 -0.73 9.16 5.66
N ARG A 36 -1.47 9.03 6.76
CA ARG A 36 -0.90 8.67 8.06
C ARG A 36 -0.22 7.29 8.04
N LEU A 37 -0.87 6.29 7.45
CA LEU A 37 -0.35 4.93 7.37
C LEU A 37 0.96 4.83 6.57
N PRO A 38 1.06 5.33 5.32
CA PRO A 38 2.32 5.32 4.60
C PRO A 38 3.44 6.07 5.31
N ILE A 39 3.16 7.21 5.94
CA ILE A 39 4.17 7.95 6.72
C ILE A 39 4.67 7.13 7.91
N VAL A 40 3.76 6.51 8.66
CA VAL A 40 4.12 5.64 9.80
C VAL A 40 4.96 4.45 9.34
N PHE A 41 4.57 3.77 8.25
CA PHE A 41 5.35 2.66 7.72
C PHE A 41 6.72 3.10 7.19
N ALA A 42 6.80 4.25 6.51
CA ALA A 42 8.08 4.80 6.07
C ALA A 42 9.00 5.11 7.26
N ALA A 43 8.46 5.75 8.30
CA ALA A 43 9.21 6.08 9.52
C ALA A 43 9.71 4.83 10.24
N ILE A 44 8.84 3.82 10.44
CA ILE A 44 9.21 2.55 11.05
C ILE A 44 10.26 1.83 10.21
N GLY A 45 10.09 1.80 8.89
CA GLY A 45 11.04 1.17 7.97
C GLY A 45 12.41 1.83 8.02
N LEU A 46 12.47 3.16 7.91
CA LEU A 46 13.72 3.92 8.01
C LEU A 46 14.39 3.76 9.38
N PHE A 47 13.62 3.79 10.47
CA PHE A 47 14.14 3.56 11.81
C PHE A 47 14.73 2.14 11.95
N ALA A 48 14.02 1.11 11.49
CA ALA A 48 14.49 -0.27 11.53
C ALA A 48 15.78 -0.47 10.70
N LEU A 49 15.89 0.21 9.55
CA LEU A 49 17.11 0.22 8.74
C LEU A 49 18.26 0.91 9.47
N SER A 50 18.01 2.04 10.14
CA SER A 50 19.04 2.75 10.92
C SER A 50 19.59 1.95 12.10
N GLY A 51 18.76 1.08 12.70
CA GLY A 51 19.15 0.20 13.80
C GLY A 51 19.92 -1.06 13.35
N SER A 52 19.99 -1.32 12.04
CA SER A 52 20.67 -2.48 11.47
C SER A 52 22.19 -2.24 11.44
N HIS A 53 22.86 -2.34 12.61
CA HIS A 53 24.30 -2.07 12.81
C HIS A 53 25.25 -3.11 12.18
N GLY A 54 24.79 -3.90 11.22
CA GLY A 54 25.63 -4.83 10.46
C GLY A 54 25.89 -4.25 9.09
N ALA A 55 27.04 -3.60 8.90
CA ALA A 55 27.55 -3.19 7.59
C ALA A 55 27.82 -4.42 6.71
N SER A 56 26.75 -5.02 6.19
CA SER A 56 26.81 -5.75 4.95
C SER A 56 26.93 -4.67 3.89
N SER A 57 28.07 -4.61 3.20
CA SER A 57 28.28 -3.68 2.09
C SER A 57 27.09 -3.82 1.15
N VAL A 58 26.31 -2.76 0.99
CA VAL A 58 25.20 -2.73 0.01
C VAL A 58 25.80 -3.12 -1.34
N THR A 59 25.42 -4.30 -1.82
CA THR A 59 25.94 -4.82 -3.08
C THR A 59 25.20 -4.17 -4.24
N ALA A 60 25.79 -4.22 -5.44
CA ALA A 60 25.10 -3.81 -6.66
C ALA A 60 23.81 -4.62 -6.90
N VAL A 61 23.79 -5.88 -6.43
CA VAL A 61 22.63 -6.77 -6.49
C VAL A 61 21.51 -6.27 -5.57
N ASP A 62 21.83 -5.86 -4.34
CA ASP A 62 20.86 -5.26 -3.42
C ASP A 62 20.20 -4.02 -4.04
N ALA A 63 21.02 -3.11 -4.58
CA ALA A 63 20.52 -1.89 -5.20
C ALA A 63 19.61 -2.18 -6.40
N ALA A 64 19.95 -3.15 -7.24
CA ALA A 64 19.15 -3.56 -8.39
C ALA A 64 17.81 -4.18 -7.97
N LEU A 65 17.83 -5.12 -7.01
CA LEU A 65 16.62 -5.77 -6.50
C LEU A 65 15.69 -4.77 -5.79
N LEU A 66 16.25 -3.88 -4.95
CA LEU A 66 15.48 -2.84 -4.27
C LEU A 66 14.88 -1.83 -5.25
N SER A 67 15.61 -1.46 -6.31
CA SER A 67 15.11 -0.55 -7.33
C SER A 67 13.97 -1.18 -8.12
N LEU A 68 14.12 -2.45 -8.52
CA LEU A 68 13.08 -3.21 -9.18
C LEU A 68 11.84 -3.33 -8.28
N GLU A 69 12.04 -3.69 -7.01
CA GLU A 69 10.96 -3.80 -6.03
C GLU A 69 10.22 -2.47 -5.84
N LEU A 70 10.97 -1.37 -5.76
CA LEU A 70 10.40 -0.03 -5.62
C LEU A 70 9.53 0.33 -6.84
N VAL A 71 10.02 0.08 -8.05
CA VAL A 71 9.27 0.34 -9.29
C VAL A 71 7.98 -0.49 -9.32
N VAL A 72 8.06 -1.79 -9.01
CA VAL A 72 6.88 -2.66 -8.94
C VAL A 72 5.93 -2.17 -7.85
N SER A 73 6.43 -1.85 -6.66
CA SER A 73 5.65 -1.38 -5.53
C SER A 73 4.85 -0.12 -5.88
N LEU A 74 5.51 0.87 -6.47
CA LEU A 74 4.88 2.11 -6.94
C LEU A 74 3.88 1.83 -8.06
N GLY A 75 4.24 1.00 -9.03
CA GLY A 75 3.38 0.64 -10.17
C GLY A 75 2.09 -0.05 -9.74
N VAL A 76 2.19 -1.07 -8.88
CA VAL A 76 1.02 -1.78 -8.34
C VAL A 76 0.18 -0.82 -7.47
N GLY A 77 0.82 0.02 -6.66
CA GLY A 77 0.16 1.03 -5.84
C GLY A 77 -0.67 1.99 -6.69
N ALA A 78 -0.04 2.55 -7.73
CA ALA A 78 -0.69 3.44 -8.68
C ALA A 78 -1.83 2.75 -9.44
N ALA A 79 -1.62 1.52 -9.92
CA ALA A 79 -2.64 0.73 -10.60
C ALA A 79 -3.85 0.45 -9.70
N MET A 80 -3.63 0.07 -8.44
CA MET A 80 -4.71 -0.07 -7.46
C MET A 80 -5.48 1.25 -7.25
N GLY A 81 -4.79 2.38 -7.20
CA GLY A 81 -5.42 3.69 -7.08
C GLY A 81 -6.22 4.10 -8.33
N ALA A 82 -5.72 3.75 -9.51
CA ALA A 82 -6.37 4.03 -10.79
C ALA A 82 -7.63 3.17 -11.00
N LEU A 83 -7.58 1.91 -10.58
CA LEU A 83 -8.68 0.95 -10.70
C LEU A 83 -9.72 1.06 -9.58
N ALA A 84 -9.45 1.87 -8.55
CA ALA A 84 -10.42 2.11 -7.49
C ALA A 84 -11.70 2.73 -8.07
N THR A 85 -12.84 2.09 -7.81
CA THR A 85 -14.15 2.67 -8.11
C THR A 85 -14.44 3.74 -7.05
N ILE A 86 -14.73 4.96 -7.48
CA ILE A 86 -15.05 6.09 -6.61
C ILE A 86 -16.51 6.44 -6.83
N ARG A 87 -17.29 6.55 -5.76
CA ARG A 87 -18.68 7.01 -5.80
C ARG A 87 -18.92 8.17 -4.84
N PRO A 88 -19.82 9.11 -5.13
CA PRO A 88 -20.26 10.12 -4.16
C PRO A 88 -20.97 9.46 -2.98
N LEU A 89 -20.80 10.00 -1.76
CA LEU A 89 -21.71 9.71 -0.66
C LEU A 89 -22.96 10.58 -0.81
N SER A 90 -24.14 9.95 -0.72
CA SER A 90 -25.43 10.66 -0.72
C SER A 90 -25.66 11.47 0.56
N SER A 91 -24.95 11.13 1.64
CA SER A 91 -25.10 11.70 2.99
C SER A 91 -23.88 12.53 3.35
N GLY A 92 -23.72 13.68 2.69
CA GLY A 92 -22.75 14.68 3.13
C GLY A 92 -23.37 15.52 4.23
N ASP A 93 -23.22 15.14 5.50
CA ASP A 93 -23.40 16.13 6.57
C ASP A 93 -22.45 17.29 6.27
N GLY A 94 -22.95 18.53 6.29
CA GLY A 94 -22.24 19.73 5.88
C GLY A 94 -21.01 20.10 6.71
N ALA A 95 -20.43 19.17 7.47
CA ALA A 95 -19.19 19.35 8.19
C ALA A 95 -18.02 19.51 7.19
N PRO A 96 -17.08 20.45 7.44
CA PRO A 96 -15.95 20.73 6.54
C PRO A 96 -15.08 19.50 6.21
N ASP A 97 -15.01 18.54 7.13
CA ASP A 97 -14.19 17.32 7.03
C ASP A 97 -15.01 16.05 6.70
N ALA A 98 -16.31 16.18 6.38
CA ALA A 98 -17.13 15.02 6.05
C ALA A 98 -16.65 14.36 4.74
N PRO A 99 -16.52 13.01 4.72
CA PRO A 99 -16.11 12.30 3.51
C PRO A 99 -17.18 12.43 2.43
N ARG A 100 -16.84 13.12 1.33
CA ARG A 100 -17.74 13.32 0.18
C ARG A 100 -17.77 12.14 -0.79
N PHE A 101 -16.77 11.26 -0.70
CA PHE A 101 -16.58 10.15 -1.62
C PHE A 101 -16.25 8.86 -0.88
N GLU A 102 -16.63 7.75 -1.49
CA GLU A 102 -16.33 6.39 -1.08
C GLU A 102 -15.50 5.71 -2.17
N SER A 103 -14.53 4.88 -1.76
CA SER A 103 -13.75 4.06 -2.68
C SER A 103 -13.91 2.58 -2.42
N ARG A 104 -13.90 1.79 -3.50
CA ARG A 104 -13.79 0.34 -3.48
C ARG A 104 -12.86 -0.11 -4.59
N THR A 105 -11.85 -0.91 -4.28
CA THR A 105 -10.91 -1.44 -5.28
C THR A 105 -11.40 -2.73 -5.93
N GLY A 106 -12.20 -3.51 -5.21
CA GLY A 106 -12.76 -4.76 -5.72
C GLY A 106 -11.73 -5.88 -5.90
N TRP A 107 -12.12 -6.93 -6.63
CA TRP A 107 -11.32 -8.13 -6.87
C TRP A 107 -10.01 -7.86 -7.59
N VAL A 108 -9.97 -6.89 -8.51
CA VAL A 108 -8.74 -6.53 -9.22
C VAL A 108 -7.70 -5.93 -8.28
N GLY A 109 -8.14 -5.11 -7.32
CA GLY A 109 -7.26 -4.59 -6.26
C GLY A 109 -6.73 -5.69 -5.33
N LEU A 110 -7.48 -6.77 -5.14
CA LEU A 110 -7.03 -7.94 -4.40
C LEU A 110 -5.99 -8.74 -5.20
N ALA A 111 -6.24 -8.97 -6.49
CA ALA A 111 -5.30 -9.65 -7.39
C ALA A 111 -3.95 -8.90 -7.46
N LEU A 112 -3.98 -7.58 -7.60
CA LEU A 112 -2.78 -6.74 -7.55
C LEU A 112 -2.04 -6.82 -6.21
N TRP A 113 -2.75 -7.04 -5.10
CA TRP A 113 -2.13 -7.28 -3.80
C TRP A 113 -1.40 -8.62 -3.76
N PHE A 114 -1.99 -9.66 -4.34
CA PHE A 114 -1.31 -10.95 -4.49
C PHE A 114 -0.08 -10.85 -5.39
N VAL A 115 -0.14 -10.07 -6.47
CA VAL A 115 1.03 -9.78 -7.31
C VAL A 115 2.13 -9.12 -6.49
N PHE A 116 1.79 -8.11 -5.68
CA PHE A 116 2.76 -7.44 -4.80
C PHE A 116 3.40 -8.41 -3.79
N ILE A 117 2.60 -9.27 -3.12
CA ILE A 117 3.14 -10.31 -2.23
C ILE A 117 4.04 -11.28 -3.01
N GLY A 118 3.59 -11.74 -4.18
CA GLY A 118 4.32 -12.71 -4.99
C GLY A 118 5.69 -12.18 -5.42
N VAL A 119 5.75 -10.92 -5.87
CA VAL A 119 7.02 -10.25 -6.18
C VAL A 119 7.90 -10.15 -4.95
N ARG A 120 7.33 -9.78 -3.79
CA ARG A 120 8.09 -9.69 -2.54
C ARG A 120 8.73 -11.03 -2.17
N VAL A 121 7.93 -12.09 -2.13
CA VAL A 121 8.40 -13.45 -1.82
C VAL A 121 9.44 -13.90 -2.85
N GLY A 122 9.23 -13.61 -4.14
CA GLY A 122 10.20 -13.93 -5.18
C GLY A 122 11.54 -13.23 -4.98
N ILE A 123 11.53 -11.95 -4.63
CA ILE A 123 12.73 -11.18 -4.32
C ILE A 123 13.41 -11.72 -3.07
N ASP A 124 12.67 -12.07 -2.02
CA ASP A 124 13.25 -12.62 -0.78
C ASP A 124 13.94 -13.97 -1.04
N VAL A 125 13.36 -14.83 -1.88
CA VAL A 125 13.95 -16.12 -2.29
C VAL A 125 15.20 -15.90 -3.14
N TRP A 126 15.15 -15.01 -4.13
CA TRP A 126 16.33 -14.72 -4.97
C TRP A 126 17.44 -14.01 -4.21
N ALA A 127 17.11 -13.05 -3.35
CA ALA A 127 18.05 -12.37 -2.47
C ALA A 127 18.75 -13.36 -1.54
N GLY A 128 17.99 -14.28 -0.92
CA GLY A 128 18.56 -15.35 -0.09
C GLY A 128 19.52 -16.26 -0.87
N ALA A 129 19.18 -16.61 -2.12
CA ALA A 129 20.06 -17.42 -2.97
C ALA A 129 21.35 -16.68 -3.37
N LEU A 130 21.32 -15.35 -3.44
CA LEU A 130 22.46 -14.49 -3.80
C LEU A 130 23.24 -13.96 -2.59
N GLY A 131 22.90 -14.41 -1.36
CA GLY A 131 23.56 -13.97 -0.12
C GLY A 131 23.19 -12.55 0.33
N SER A 132 22.17 -11.95 -0.28
CA SER A 132 21.65 -10.63 0.08
C SER A 132 20.70 -10.73 1.27
N HIS A 133 21.14 -10.27 2.44
CA HIS A 133 20.30 -10.20 3.64
C HIS A 133 19.55 -8.87 3.79
N LEU A 134 19.94 -7.84 3.02
CA LEU A 134 19.39 -6.48 3.11
C LEU A 134 17.98 -6.40 2.49
N ALA A 135 17.81 -6.98 1.30
CA ALA A 135 16.53 -6.98 0.60
C ALA A 135 15.43 -7.70 1.40
N ALA A 136 15.76 -8.76 2.14
CA ALA A 136 14.81 -9.49 2.98
C ALA A 136 14.52 -8.83 4.35
N SER A 137 15.14 -7.69 4.66
CA SER A 137 15.01 -7.06 5.97
C SER A 137 13.60 -6.50 6.22
N THR A 138 13.12 -6.61 7.45
CA THR A 138 11.83 -6.05 7.88
C THR A 138 11.73 -4.55 7.60
N GLY A 139 12.83 -3.82 7.70
CA GLY A 139 12.90 -2.40 7.37
C GLY A 139 12.56 -2.11 5.90
N VAL A 140 13.15 -2.88 4.97
CA VAL A 140 12.83 -2.78 3.53
C VAL A 140 11.35 -3.11 3.28
N ILE A 141 10.80 -4.15 3.92
CA ILE A 141 9.38 -4.51 3.79
C ILE A 141 8.49 -3.29 4.10
N PHE A 142 8.74 -2.61 5.23
CA PHE A 142 7.95 -1.45 5.62
C PHE A 142 8.10 -0.28 4.65
N VAL A 143 9.31 -0.02 4.15
CA VAL A 143 9.55 1.02 3.14
C VAL A 143 8.81 0.72 1.84
N MET A 144 8.85 -0.53 1.37
CA MET A 144 8.21 -0.93 0.12
C MET A 144 6.69 -0.91 0.24
N VAL A 145 6.14 -1.37 1.36
CA VAL A 145 4.69 -1.22 1.65
C VAL A 145 4.30 0.24 1.74
N ALA A 146 5.14 1.11 2.34
CA ALA A 146 4.90 2.54 2.39
C ALA A 146 4.85 3.14 0.99
N ALA A 147 5.82 2.83 0.13
CA ALA A 147 5.86 3.30 -1.27
C ALA A 147 4.61 2.90 -2.04
N ASN A 148 4.17 1.64 -1.94
CA ASN A 148 2.92 1.16 -2.54
C ASN A 148 1.72 2.00 -2.09
N ARG A 149 1.64 2.26 -0.77
CA ARG A 149 0.55 3.04 -0.16
C ARG A 149 0.59 4.50 -0.55
N VAL A 150 1.78 5.10 -0.69
CA VAL A 150 1.95 6.48 -1.19
C VAL A 150 1.43 6.58 -2.61
N ALA A 151 1.88 5.71 -3.52
CA ALA A 151 1.46 5.73 -4.93
C ALA A 151 -0.06 5.59 -5.06
N ARG A 152 -0.66 4.64 -4.34
CA ARG A 152 -2.11 4.46 -4.30
C ARG A 152 -2.85 5.70 -3.79
N THR A 153 -2.36 6.28 -2.69
CA THR A 153 -2.99 7.44 -2.05
C THR A 153 -2.90 8.67 -2.93
N ALA A 154 -1.75 8.90 -3.58
CA ALA A 154 -1.55 9.99 -4.52
C ALA A 154 -2.52 9.89 -5.71
N VAL A 155 -2.64 8.72 -6.34
CA VAL A 155 -3.56 8.53 -7.48
C VAL A 155 -5.02 8.74 -7.07
N ILE A 156 -5.44 8.18 -5.92
CA ILE A 156 -6.81 8.40 -5.42
C ILE A 156 -7.04 9.89 -5.11
N GLY A 157 -6.09 10.55 -4.46
CA GLY A 157 -6.17 11.98 -4.14
C GLY A 157 -6.33 12.86 -5.38
N LEU A 158 -5.52 12.61 -6.43
CA LEU A 158 -5.61 13.32 -7.71
C LEU A 158 -6.94 13.08 -8.44
N ARG A 159 -7.50 11.87 -8.34
CA ARG A 159 -8.80 11.56 -8.95
C ARG A 159 -9.95 12.23 -8.20
N VAL A 160 -9.89 12.23 -6.87
CA VAL A 160 -10.90 12.89 -6.03
C VAL A 160 -10.87 14.40 -6.22
N SER A 161 -9.69 15.02 -6.30
CA SER A 161 -9.58 16.47 -6.56
C SER A 161 -10.19 16.84 -7.92
N ARG A 162 -9.91 16.06 -8.97
CA ARG A 162 -10.53 16.25 -10.30
C ARG A 162 -12.06 16.09 -10.27
N LEU A 163 -12.58 15.10 -9.55
CA LEU A 163 -14.03 14.91 -9.41
C LEU A 163 -14.67 16.06 -8.63
N ALA A 164 -14.00 16.57 -7.60
CA ALA A 164 -14.47 17.71 -6.81
C ALA A 164 -14.50 19.03 -7.62
N THR A 165 -13.59 19.21 -8.59
CA THR A 165 -13.60 20.40 -9.47
C THR A 165 -14.70 20.39 -10.52
N VAL A 166 -15.18 19.20 -10.93
CA VAL A 166 -16.20 19.05 -11.99
C VAL A 166 -17.62 19.00 -11.42
N ALA A 167 -17.78 18.57 -10.17
CA ALA A 167 -19.09 18.51 -9.52
C ALA A 167 -19.67 19.93 -9.35
N PRO A 168 -20.85 20.24 -9.93
CA PRO A 168 -21.47 21.55 -9.76
C PRO A 168 -21.81 21.78 -8.28
N VAL A 169 -21.57 23.01 -7.80
CA VAL A 169 -22.07 23.46 -6.50
C VAL A 169 -23.60 23.27 -6.52
N PRO A 170 -24.20 22.55 -5.56
CA PRO A 170 -25.64 22.40 -5.53
C PRO A 170 -26.28 23.80 -5.46
N ALA A 171 -27.18 24.08 -6.40
CA ALA A 171 -27.97 25.30 -6.48
C ALA A 171 -28.93 25.35 -5.28
N GLY A 172 -28.41 25.77 -4.12
CA GLY A 172 -29.15 25.86 -2.87
C GLY A 172 -28.37 26.51 -1.73
N ALA A 173 -27.11 26.88 -1.95
CA ALA A 173 -26.31 27.66 -1.00
C ALA A 173 -26.15 29.10 -1.50
N ARG A 174 -27.25 29.87 -1.51
CA ARG A 174 -27.26 31.33 -1.47
C ARG A 174 -28.42 31.79 -0.63
#